data_AF-A0A958KAX8-F1
#
_entry.id   AF-A0A958KAX8-F1
#
_cell.length_a   1.000
_cell.length_b   1.000
_cell.length_c   1.000
_cell.angle_alpha   90.00
_cell.angle_beta   90.00
_cell.angle_gamma   90.00
#
_symmetry.space_group_name_H-M   'P 1'
#
loop_
_entity.id
_entity.type
_entity.pdbx_description
1 polymer ?
#
loop_
_entity_poly.entity_id
_entity_poly.type
_entity_poly.pdbx_seq_one_letter_code
_entity_poly.pdbx_strand_id
1 'polypeptide(L)'
;MTQQSLLQRYEPFVCAAILGAHANTLAGGFRQYDVKVFVEVFTNWIDFSEDYASLPIQNVQIARYLQKLVDDGFARSLSGHPRPRYRLSRTGLIELISRLVGRAHFTRFEHFSFVYFIVSSYRKRIIDLVKKEGARFPYSLQLEIESLLDLDAIVERQIEFTHRELRKLDKRIEEQKKTKEFAENLIKQNVSLGELVSAVDKLFPFGINTFRRYSEILNLGTEKQVIWELTVGSVRRATEIWVPAREALALELKNLQALRGQT
;
A
#
# COMPACT_ATOMS: atom_id res chain seq x y z
N MET A 1 2.83 -8.28 14.41
CA MET A 1 2.36 -8.20 13.02
C MET A 1 1.02 -8.90 12.94
N THR A 2 -0.07 -8.15 12.83
CA THR A 2 -1.39 -8.73 12.52
C THR A 2 -1.27 -9.34 11.13
N GLN A 3 -1.52 -10.65 10.96
CA GLN A 3 -1.69 -11.25 9.64
C GLN A 3 -2.72 -10.41 8.90
N GLN A 4 -2.30 -9.64 7.90
CA GLN A 4 -3.25 -8.96 7.04
C GLN A 4 -4.07 -10.04 6.36
N SER A 5 -5.39 -9.97 6.51
CA SER A 5 -6.25 -10.95 5.84
C SER A 5 -6.02 -10.84 4.33
N LEU A 6 -6.13 -11.94 3.59
CA LEU A 6 -5.95 -11.94 2.13
C LEU A 6 -6.77 -10.83 1.46
N LEU A 7 -7.99 -10.58 1.96
CA LEU A 7 -8.85 -9.49 1.51
C LEU A 7 -8.26 -8.09 1.73
N GLN A 8 -7.52 -7.84 2.81
CA GLN A 8 -6.86 -6.55 3.03
C GLN A 8 -5.74 -6.30 2.01
N ARG A 9 -5.00 -7.35 1.63
CA ARG A 9 -3.97 -7.24 0.58
C ARG A 9 -4.57 -6.90 -0.77
N TYR A 10 -5.72 -7.49 -1.10
CA TYR A 10 -6.40 -7.30 -2.39
C TYR A 10 -7.55 -6.28 -2.35
N GLU A 11 -7.67 -5.50 -1.28
CA GLU A 11 -8.78 -4.57 -1.07
C GLU A 11 -8.93 -3.54 -2.21
N PRO A 12 -7.86 -2.96 -2.80
CA PRO A 12 -8.00 -2.05 -3.94
C PRO A 12 -8.73 -2.70 -5.12
N PHE A 13 -8.41 -3.95 -5.42
CA PHE A 13 -9.03 -4.68 -6.53
C PHE A 13 -10.50 -4.96 -6.25
N VAL A 14 -10.84 -5.34 -5.01
CA VAL A 14 -12.23 -5.58 -4.60
C VAL A 14 -13.05 -4.29 -4.63
N CYS A 15 -12.51 -3.19 -4.08
CA CYS A 15 -13.16 -1.87 -4.12
C CYS A 15 -13.39 -1.41 -5.56
N ALA A 16 -12.35 -1.44 -6.40
CA ALA A 16 -12.45 -1.10 -7.82
C ALA A 16 -13.47 -1.98 -8.55
N ALA A 17 -13.49 -3.29 -8.27
CA ALA A 17 -14.42 -4.23 -8.89
C ALA A 17 -15.88 -3.95 -8.51
N ILE A 18 -16.15 -3.64 -7.24
CA ILE A 18 -17.49 -3.26 -6.79
C ILE A 18 -17.92 -1.94 -7.42
N LEU A 19 -17.04 -0.94 -7.45
CA LEU A 19 -17.31 0.36 -8.10
C LEU A 19 -17.60 0.19 -9.59
N GLY A 20 -16.79 -0.61 -10.29
CA GLY A 20 -16.98 -0.94 -11.70
C GLY A 20 -18.29 -1.70 -11.96
N ALA A 21 -18.59 -2.71 -11.15
CA ALA A 21 -19.82 -3.47 -11.25
C ALA A 21 -21.04 -2.57 -11.02
N HIS A 22 -21.00 -1.70 -10.01
CA HIS A 22 -22.09 -0.79 -9.71
C HIS A 22 -22.31 0.26 -10.81
N ALA A 23 -21.23 0.87 -11.32
CA ALA A 23 -21.30 1.85 -12.41
C ALA A 23 -21.89 1.26 -13.70
N ASN A 24 -21.71 -0.04 -13.97
CA ASN A 24 -22.25 -0.71 -15.16
C ASN A 24 -23.69 -1.23 -15.00
N THR A 25 -24.25 -1.28 -13.79
CA THR A 25 -25.52 -1.97 -13.51
C THR A 25 -26.62 -1.10 -12.88
N LEU A 26 -26.40 0.22 -12.80
CA LEU A 26 -27.36 1.28 -12.42
C LEU A 26 -28.51 0.80 -11.50
N ALA A 27 -29.76 0.88 -11.99
CA ALA A 27 -30.97 0.65 -11.21
C ALA A 27 -31.15 -0.80 -10.78
N GLY A 28 -30.64 -1.76 -11.58
CA GLY A 28 -30.85 -3.19 -11.40
C GLY A 28 -29.92 -3.85 -10.38
N GLY A 29 -28.91 -3.12 -9.88
CA GLY A 29 -27.89 -3.64 -8.98
C GLY A 29 -26.93 -4.63 -9.65
N PHE A 30 -25.80 -4.90 -8.99
CA PHE A 30 -24.80 -5.84 -9.46
C PHE A 30 -24.86 -7.16 -8.69
N ARG A 31 -24.40 -8.24 -9.32
CA ARG A 31 -24.26 -9.56 -8.69
C ARG A 31 -22.86 -9.73 -8.15
N GLN A 32 -22.71 -10.65 -7.19
CA GLN A 32 -21.41 -11.11 -6.74
C GLN A 32 -20.51 -11.60 -7.90
N TYR A 33 -21.10 -12.27 -8.89
CA TYR A 33 -20.38 -12.73 -10.07
C TYR A 33 -19.79 -11.58 -10.90
N ASP A 34 -20.49 -10.44 -10.98
CA ASP A 34 -19.99 -9.28 -11.73
C ASP A 34 -18.76 -8.69 -11.03
N VAL A 35 -18.77 -8.64 -9.70
CA VAL A 35 -17.61 -8.26 -8.88
C VAL A 35 -16.46 -9.25 -9.09
N LYS A 36 -16.77 -10.56 -9.07
CA LYS A 36 -15.77 -11.60 -9.29
C LYS A 36 -15.03 -11.36 -10.60
N VAL A 37 -15.75 -11.24 -11.72
CA VAL A 37 -15.16 -11.01 -13.05
C VAL A 37 -14.20 -9.83 -13.04
N PHE A 38 -14.58 -8.69 -12.45
CA PHE A 38 -13.68 -7.54 -12.36
C PHE A 38 -12.46 -7.81 -11.48
N VAL A 39 -12.61 -8.50 -10.34
CA VAL A 39 -11.46 -8.91 -9.53
C VAL A 39 -10.50 -9.77 -10.36
N GLU A 40 -10.99 -10.76 -11.11
CA GLU A 40 -10.16 -11.62 -11.97
C GLU A 40 -9.39 -10.82 -13.01
N VAL A 41 -10.09 -9.91 -13.70
CA VAL A 41 -9.47 -9.04 -14.70
C VAL A 41 -8.41 -8.13 -14.06
N PHE A 42 -8.75 -7.48 -12.95
CA PHE A 42 -7.88 -6.48 -12.32
C PHE A 42 -6.65 -7.10 -11.67
N THR A 43 -6.78 -8.28 -11.05
CA THR A 43 -5.61 -8.98 -10.50
C THR A 43 -4.68 -9.46 -11.60
N ASN A 44 -5.20 -9.93 -12.74
CA ASN A 44 -4.39 -10.37 -13.88
C ASN A 44 -3.60 -9.22 -14.54
N TRP A 45 -4.02 -7.97 -14.37
CA TRP A 45 -3.24 -6.83 -14.88
C TRP A 45 -2.00 -6.51 -14.06
N ILE A 46 -1.97 -6.91 -12.78
CA ILE A 46 -0.97 -6.46 -11.81
C ILE A 46 -0.13 -7.61 -11.25
N ASP A 47 -0.73 -8.75 -10.90
CA ASP A 47 0.00 -9.93 -10.44
C ASP A 47 0.42 -10.79 -11.63
N PHE A 48 1.60 -10.51 -12.20
CA PHE A 48 2.22 -11.26 -13.30
C PHE A 48 3.02 -12.48 -12.81
N SER A 49 2.60 -13.16 -11.73
CA SER A 49 3.33 -14.33 -11.24
C SER A 49 2.76 -15.61 -11.83
N GLU A 50 3.57 -16.32 -12.62
CA GLU A 50 3.23 -17.61 -13.25
C GLU A 50 2.79 -18.67 -12.21
N ASP A 51 3.21 -18.52 -10.95
CA ASP A 51 2.88 -19.43 -9.85
C ASP A 51 1.43 -19.32 -9.33
N TYR A 52 0.65 -18.31 -9.75
CA TYR A 52 -0.75 -18.15 -9.35
C TYR A 52 -1.71 -18.54 -10.48
N ALA A 53 -1.70 -19.83 -10.85
CA ALA A 53 -2.69 -20.41 -11.77
C ALA A 53 -4.14 -20.34 -11.26
N SER A 54 -4.37 -19.83 -10.04
CA SER A 54 -5.70 -19.64 -9.47
C SER A 54 -5.82 -18.28 -8.79
N LEU A 55 -6.97 -17.64 -8.98
CA LEU A 55 -7.33 -16.41 -8.28
C LEU A 55 -7.16 -16.56 -6.77
N PRO A 56 -6.43 -15.64 -6.12
CA PRO A 56 -6.29 -15.68 -4.67
C PRO A 56 -7.64 -15.44 -3.97
N ILE A 57 -8.54 -14.65 -4.59
CA ILE A 57 -9.84 -14.33 -3.98
C ILE A 57 -10.91 -15.32 -4.43
N GLN A 58 -11.38 -16.12 -3.49
CA GLN A 58 -12.49 -17.04 -3.67
C GLN A 58 -13.85 -16.32 -3.68
N ASN A 59 -14.83 -16.89 -4.37
CA ASN A 59 -16.21 -16.38 -4.38
C ASN A 59 -16.78 -16.17 -2.96
N VAL A 60 -16.52 -17.10 -2.04
CA VAL A 60 -17.00 -17.00 -0.66
C VAL A 60 -16.43 -15.77 0.05
N GLN A 61 -15.21 -15.36 -0.26
CA GLN A 61 -14.61 -14.15 0.32
C GLN A 61 -15.28 -12.88 -0.22
N ILE A 62 -15.61 -12.84 -1.52
CA ILE A 62 -16.39 -11.74 -2.11
C ILE A 62 -17.78 -11.68 -1.48
N ALA A 63 -18.46 -12.82 -1.32
CA ALA A 63 -19.77 -12.89 -0.67
C ALA A 63 -19.73 -12.33 0.76
N ARG A 64 -18.73 -12.73 1.56
CA ARG A 64 -18.54 -12.23 2.92
C ARG A 64 -18.26 -10.73 2.95
N TYR A 65 -17.46 -10.22 2.00
CA TYR A 65 -17.18 -8.79 1.88
C TYR A 65 -18.46 -8.00 1.54
N LEU A 66 -19.25 -8.47 0.58
CA LEU A 66 -20.52 -7.86 0.21
C LEU A 66 -21.54 -7.90 1.35
N GLN A 67 -21.63 -9.02 2.07
CA GLN A 67 -22.51 -9.12 3.23
C GLN A 67 -22.09 -8.14 4.32
N LYS A 68 -20.79 -8.02 4.60
CA LYS A 68 -20.27 -7.01 5.53
C LYS A 68 -20.66 -5.58 5.10
N LEU A 69 -20.56 -5.25 3.82
CA LEU A 69 -21.02 -3.94 3.34
C LEU A 69 -22.52 -3.73 3.55
N VAL A 70 -23.34 -4.77 3.47
CA VAL A 70 -24.78 -4.69 3.77
C VAL A 70 -25.00 -4.47 5.25
N ASP A 71 -24.33 -5.25 6.11
CA ASP A 71 -24.43 -5.16 7.57
C ASP A 71 -23.98 -3.78 8.09
N ASP A 72 -22.93 -3.21 7.48
CA ASP A 72 -22.40 -1.88 7.79
C ASP A 72 -23.23 -0.72 7.18
N GLY A 73 -24.28 -1.02 6.40
CA GLY A 73 -25.15 -0.01 5.76
C GLY A 73 -24.55 0.67 4.52
N PHE A 74 -23.42 0.19 4.02
CA PHE A 74 -22.76 0.66 2.79
C PHE A 74 -23.39 0.08 1.52
N ALA A 75 -24.12 -1.02 1.64
CA ALA A 75 -24.86 -1.61 0.52
C ALA A 75 -26.24 -2.07 0.98
N ARG A 76 -27.10 -2.37 0.00
CA ARG A 76 -28.36 -3.07 0.24
C ARG A 76 -28.49 -4.25 -0.72
N SER A 77 -29.03 -5.34 -0.20
CA SER A 77 -29.49 -6.46 -1.02
C SER A 77 -30.84 -6.11 -1.64
N LEU A 78 -31.01 -6.39 -2.93
CA LEU A 78 -32.27 -6.21 -3.64
C LEU A 78 -33.06 -7.53 -3.60
N SER A 79 -34.24 -7.49 -2.99
CA SER A 79 -35.15 -8.63 -2.90
C SER A 79 -35.86 -8.92 -4.23
N GLY A 80 -36.40 -10.13 -4.38
CA GLY A 80 -37.22 -10.51 -5.55
C GLY A 80 -36.44 -11.05 -6.75
N HIS A 81 -35.14 -11.32 -6.62
CA HIS A 81 -34.35 -11.97 -7.66
C HIS A 81 -33.87 -13.37 -7.23
N PRO A 82 -33.83 -14.35 -8.15
CA PRO A 82 -33.37 -15.71 -7.83
C PRO A 82 -31.89 -15.77 -7.45
N ARG A 83 -31.11 -14.72 -7.74
CA ARG A 83 -29.72 -14.56 -7.31
C ARG A 83 -29.56 -13.21 -6.61
N PRO A 84 -28.86 -13.12 -5.46
CA PRO A 84 -28.67 -11.88 -4.73
C PRO A 84 -28.07 -10.79 -5.62
N ARG A 85 -28.69 -9.61 -5.60
CA ARG A 85 -28.16 -8.40 -6.23
C ARG A 85 -27.93 -7.34 -5.17
N TYR A 86 -26.90 -6.53 -5.39
CA TYR A 86 -26.44 -5.53 -4.45
C TYR A 86 -26.49 -4.16 -5.10
N ARG A 87 -26.72 -3.13 -4.29
CA ARG A 87 -26.61 -1.73 -4.69
C ARG A 87 -25.92 -0.96 -3.59
N LEU A 88 -24.92 -0.16 -3.95
CA LEU A 88 -24.25 0.70 -2.98
C LEU A 88 -25.23 1.78 -2.50
N SER A 89 -25.14 2.10 -1.21
CA SER A 89 -25.69 3.33 -0.67
C SER A 89 -24.77 4.50 -1.04
N ARG A 90 -25.23 5.73 -0.76
CA ARG A 90 -24.42 6.95 -1.02
C ARG A 90 -23.15 6.95 -0.19
N THR A 91 -23.29 6.63 1.09
CA THR A 91 -22.19 6.49 2.04
C THR A 91 -21.29 5.34 1.63
N GLY A 92 -21.84 4.22 1.13
CA GLY A 92 -21.02 3.11 0.64
C GLY A 92 -20.22 3.41 -0.62
N LEU A 93 -20.75 4.24 -1.53
CA LEU A 93 -19.99 4.71 -2.69
C LEU A 93 -18.77 5.53 -2.26
N ILE A 94 -18.99 6.52 -1.38
CA ILE A 94 -17.92 7.38 -0.85
C ILE A 94 -16.90 6.55 -0.07
N GLU A 95 -17.37 5.65 0.79
CA GLU A 95 -16.51 4.77 1.58
C GLU A 95 -15.62 3.89 0.69
N LEU A 96 -16.17 3.26 -0.35
CA LEU A 96 -15.37 2.43 -1.25
C LEU A 96 -14.38 3.24 -2.09
N ILE A 97 -14.75 4.45 -2.53
CA ILE A 97 -13.82 5.34 -3.22
C ILE A 97 -12.70 5.76 -2.27
N SER A 98 -13.04 6.16 -1.04
CA SER A 98 -12.07 6.53 0.00
C SER A 98 -11.10 5.40 0.33
N ARG A 99 -11.60 4.16 0.46
CA ARG A 99 -10.76 2.96 0.63
C ARG A 99 -9.88 2.74 -0.58
N LEU A 100 -10.42 2.81 -1.80
CA LEU A 100 -9.66 2.61 -3.03
C LEU A 100 -8.48 3.59 -3.14
N VAL A 101 -8.71 4.88 -2.87
CA VAL A 101 -7.67 5.94 -2.94
C VAL A 101 -6.89 6.09 -1.63
N GLY A 102 -7.13 5.19 -0.67
CA GLY A 102 -6.55 5.21 0.66
C GLY A 102 -5.05 4.93 0.66
N ARG A 103 -4.31 5.68 1.49
CA ARG A 103 -2.84 5.63 1.55
C ARG A 103 -2.27 4.25 1.88
N ALA A 104 -2.99 3.40 2.61
CA ALA A 104 -2.53 2.07 3.00
C ALA A 104 -2.12 1.21 1.79
N HIS A 105 -2.67 1.50 0.61
CA HIS A 105 -2.43 0.74 -0.60
C HIS A 105 -1.24 1.24 -1.43
N PHE A 106 -0.77 2.47 -1.21
CA PHE A 106 0.30 3.05 -2.02
C PHE A 106 1.71 2.70 -1.54
N THR A 107 1.83 1.75 -0.61
CA THR A 107 3.12 1.20 -0.19
C THR A 107 3.78 0.37 -1.29
N ARG A 108 2.99 -0.16 -2.23
CA ARG A 108 3.44 -0.85 -3.45
C ARG A 108 3.16 0.01 -4.67
N PHE A 109 4.17 0.26 -5.50
CA PHE A 109 4.03 1.11 -6.68
C PHE A 109 3.02 0.55 -7.69
N GLU A 110 2.90 -0.77 -7.79
CA GLU A 110 1.94 -1.42 -8.70
C GLU A 110 0.50 -1.20 -8.25
N HIS A 111 0.25 -1.20 -6.95
CA HIS A 111 -1.07 -0.88 -6.39
C HIS A 111 -1.42 0.60 -6.61
N PHE A 112 -0.45 1.52 -6.45
CA PHE A 112 -0.64 2.92 -6.81
C PHE A 112 -0.99 3.05 -8.30
N SER A 113 -0.22 2.42 -9.19
CA SER A 113 -0.41 2.46 -10.63
C SER A 113 -1.79 1.93 -11.03
N PHE A 114 -2.23 0.84 -10.39
CA PHE A 114 -3.58 0.30 -10.54
C PHE A 114 -4.65 1.30 -10.13
N VAL A 115 -4.54 1.90 -8.94
CA VAL A 115 -5.53 2.89 -8.47
C VAL A 115 -5.56 4.11 -9.39
N TYR A 116 -4.39 4.62 -9.79
CA TYR A 116 -4.28 5.73 -10.74
C TYR A 116 -4.96 5.40 -12.07
N PHE A 117 -4.73 4.19 -12.61
CA PHE A 117 -5.39 3.72 -13.82
C PHE A 117 -6.92 3.61 -13.65
N ILE A 118 -7.40 3.06 -12.54
CA ILE A 118 -8.83 2.94 -12.26
C ILE A 118 -9.47 4.31 -12.16
N VAL A 119 -8.88 5.24 -11.42
CA VAL A 119 -9.43 6.59 -11.29
C VAL A 119 -9.43 7.28 -12.66
N SER A 120 -8.31 7.29 -13.39
CA SER A 120 -8.26 7.95 -14.71
C SER A 120 -9.24 7.35 -15.73
N SER A 121 -9.39 6.03 -15.77
CA SER A 121 -10.22 5.35 -16.77
C SER A 121 -11.70 5.25 -16.39
N TYR A 122 -12.03 5.14 -15.10
CA TYR A 122 -13.40 4.93 -14.62
C TYR A 122 -14.03 6.18 -13.99
N ARG A 123 -13.28 7.27 -13.74
CA ARG A 123 -13.80 8.51 -13.14
C ARG A 123 -15.07 9.00 -13.82
N LYS A 124 -15.07 9.12 -15.15
CA LYS A 124 -16.27 9.58 -15.89
C LYS A 124 -17.49 8.72 -15.61
N ARG A 125 -17.33 7.39 -15.58
CA ARG A 125 -18.44 6.45 -15.31
C ARG A 125 -18.97 6.59 -13.88
N ILE A 126 -18.08 6.79 -12.90
CA ILE A 126 -18.46 7.01 -11.50
C ILE A 126 -19.20 8.34 -11.34
N ILE A 127 -18.71 9.41 -11.96
CA ILE A 127 -19.38 10.71 -11.95
C ILE A 127 -20.74 10.66 -12.66
N ASP A 128 -20.83 9.99 -13.81
CA ASP A 128 -22.10 9.83 -14.54
C ASP A 128 -23.12 9.02 -13.73
N LEU A 129 -22.68 8.00 -12.99
CA LEU A 129 -23.51 7.26 -12.04
C LEU A 129 -24.09 8.19 -10.97
N VAL A 130 -23.24 9.01 -10.34
CA VAL A 130 -23.65 9.98 -9.30
C VAL A 130 -24.67 10.99 -9.85
N LYS A 131 -24.41 11.54 -11.05
CA LYS A 131 -25.31 12.48 -11.72
C LYS A 131 -26.67 11.85 -12.06
N LYS A 132 -26.69 10.60 -12.52
CA LYS A 132 -27.94 9.87 -12.86
C LYS A 132 -28.80 9.54 -11.65
N GLU A 133 -28.23 9.35 -10.48
CA GLU A 133 -28.98 9.17 -9.23
C GLU A 133 -29.65 10.47 -8.74
N GLY A 134 -29.29 11.62 -9.34
CA GLY A 134 -29.99 12.88 -9.20
C GLY A 134 -30.08 13.37 -7.76
N ALA A 135 -31.30 13.66 -7.30
CA ALA A 135 -31.58 14.20 -5.96
C ALA A 135 -31.04 13.35 -4.80
N ARG A 136 -30.66 12.09 -5.04
CA ARG A 136 -30.01 11.27 -4.02
C ARG A 136 -28.61 11.79 -3.70
N PHE A 137 -27.87 12.35 -4.64
CA PHE A 137 -26.53 12.90 -4.38
C PHE A 137 -26.59 14.43 -4.39
N PRO A 138 -26.74 15.10 -3.23
CA PRO A 138 -26.67 16.55 -3.17
C PRO A 138 -25.29 17.03 -3.62
N TYR A 139 -25.22 18.29 -4.05
CA TYR A 139 -24.02 18.89 -4.62
C TYR A 139 -22.76 18.73 -3.75
N SER A 140 -22.89 18.82 -2.42
CA SER A 140 -21.78 18.60 -1.49
C SER A 140 -21.15 17.21 -1.61
N LEU A 141 -21.94 16.15 -1.76
CA LEU A 141 -21.43 14.79 -1.96
C LEU A 141 -20.81 14.61 -3.34
N GLN A 142 -21.28 15.34 -4.35
CA GLN A 142 -20.66 15.31 -5.67
C GLN A 142 -19.26 15.91 -5.63
N LEU A 143 -19.11 17.07 -4.97
CA LEU A 143 -17.80 17.70 -4.75
C LEU A 143 -16.85 16.80 -3.95
N GLU A 144 -17.34 16.11 -2.93
CA GLU A 144 -16.52 15.16 -2.15
C GLU A 144 -16.01 14.01 -3.04
N ILE A 145 -16.87 13.41 -3.86
CA ILE A 145 -16.49 12.36 -4.80
C ILE A 145 -15.48 12.88 -5.84
N GLU A 146 -15.71 14.08 -6.37
CA GLU A 146 -14.79 14.70 -7.33
C GLU A 146 -13.41 14.96 -6.71
N SER A 147 -13.35 15.40 -5.46
CA SER A 147 -12.11 15.59 -4.70
C SER A 147 -11.39 14.28 -4.41
N LEU A 148 -12.12 13.21 -4.06
CA LEU A 148 -11.52 11.89 -3.84
C LEU A 148 -10.93 11.29 -5.13
N LEU A 149 -11.54 11.61 -6.28
CA LEU A 149 -11.11 11.16 -7.61
C LEU A 149 -10.18 12.16 -8.32
N ASP A 150 -9.65 13.15 -7.59
CA ASP A 150 -8.66 14.09 -8.10
C ASP A 150 -7.31 13.39 -8.30
N LEU A 151 -6.91 13.25 -9.57
CA LEU A 151 -5.69 12.57 -9.96
C LEU A 151 -4.44 13.33 -9.51
N ASP A 152 -4.45 14.67 -9.57
CA ASP A 152 -3.32 15.48 -9.14
C ASP A 152 -3.11 15.34 -7.64
N ALA A 153 -4.20 15.37 -6.86
CA ALA A 153 -4.14 15.13 -5.43
C ALA A 153 -3.65 13.71 -5.08
N ILE A 154 -4.03 12.69 -5.86
CA ILE A 154 -3.55 11.31 -5.69
C ILE A 154 -2.04 11.23 -5.95
N VAL A 155 -1.56 11.81 -7.05
CA VAL A 155 -0.14 11.83 -7.43
C VAL A 155 0.68 12.59 -6.40
N GLU A 156 0.25 13.78 -5.97
CA GLU A 156 0.96 14.60 -4.99
C GLU A 156 1.12 13.87 -3.65
N ARG A 157 0.06 13.22 -3.16
CA ARG A 157 0.14 12.39 -1.94
C ARG A 157 1.17 11.27 -2.06
N GLN A 158 1.30 10.67 -3.24
CA GLN A 158 2.30 9.63 -3.47
C GLN A 158 3.72 10.20 -3.58
N ILE A 159 3.90 11.34 -4.25
CA ILE A 159 5.18 12.06 -4.27
C ILE A 159 5.65 12.37 -2.85
N GLU A 160 4.78 12.91 -1.99
CA GLU A 160 5.12 13.17 -0.59
C GLU A 160 5.50 11.89 0.17
N PHE A 161 4.81 10.78 -0.09
CA PHE A 161 5.13 9.49 0.51
C PHE A 161 6.52 9.04 0.08
N THR A 162 6.80 9.02 -1.21
CA THR A 162 8.08 8.63 -1.79
C THR A 162 9.23 9.49 -1.24
N HIS A 163 9.04 10.81 -1.10
CA HIS A 163 10.01 11.69 -0.46
C HIS A 163 10.28 11.34 1.02
N ARG A 164 9.25 10.93 1.78
CA ARG A 164 9.44 10.49 3.17
C ARG A 164 10.23 9.19 3.23
N GLU A 165 9.96 8.23 2.36
CA GLU A 165 10.67 6.95 2.32
C GLU A 165 12.13 7.12 1.85
N LEU A 166 12.38 7.97 0.83
CA LEU A 166 13.74 8.34 0.42
C LEU A 166 14.56 8.93 1.57
N ARG A 167 13.99 9.89 2.32
CA ARG A 167 14.67 10.49 3.49
C ARG A 167 15.01 9.46 4.56
N LYS A 168 14.14 8.46 4.78
CA LYS A 168 14.43 7.36 5.72
C LYS A 168 15.59 6.50 5.23
N LEU A 169 15.63 6.16 3.94
CA LEU A 169 16.73 5.39 3.35
C LEU A 169 18.04 6.16 3.38
N ASP A 170 18.03 7.44 3.04
CA ASP A 170 19.19 8.33 3.12
C ASP A 170 19.77 8.34 4.54
N LYS A 171 18.92 8.55 5.55
CA LYS A 171 19.33 8.52 6.95
C LYS A 171 19.91 7.17 7.35
N ARG A 172 19.28 6.06 6.94
CA ARG A 172 19.81 4.70 7.22
C ARG A 172 21.17 4.47 6.60
N ILE A 173 21.37 4.89 5.35
CA ILE A 173 22.66 4.76 4.64
C ILE A 173 23.73 5.56 5.38
N GLU A 174 23.41 6.80 5.78
CA GLU A 174 24.32 7.66 6.54
C GLU A 174 24.67 7.06 7.91
N GLU A 175 23.67 6.58 8.66
CA GLU A 175 23.85 5.93 9.96
C GLU A 175 24.77 4.70 9.83
N GLN A 176 24.59 3.83 8.83
CA GLN A 176 25.46 2.66 8.65
C GLN A 176 26.92 3.03 8.35
N LYS A 177 27.17 4.13 7.62
CA LYS A 177 28.53 4.65 7.38
C LYS A 177 29.17 5.13 8.68
N LYS A 178 28.43 5.94 9.45
CA LYS A 178 28.88 6.46 10.75
C LYS A 178 29.11 5.34 11.76
N THR A 179 28.26 4.32 11.78
CA THR A 179 28.43 3.13 12.63
C THR A 179 29.75 2.42 12.33
N LYS A 180 30.08 2.21 11.05
CA LYS A 180 31.36 1.61 10.67
C LYS A 180 32.52 2.46 11.19
N GLU A 181 32.55 3.74 10.85
CA GLU A 181 33.66 4.64 11.22
C GLU A 181 33.86 4.67 12.74
N PHE A 182 32.76 4.76 13.48
CA PHE A 182 32.77 4.75 14.93
C PHE A 182 33.26 3.41 15.50
N ALA A 183 32.76 2.28 14.98
CA ALA A 183 33.19 0.96 15.41
C ALA A 183 34.67 0.70 15.12
N GLU A 184 35.16 1.05 13.93
CA GLU A 184 36.58 0.92 13.57
C GLU A 184 37.48 1.75 14.49
N ASN A 185 37.05 2.95 14.88
CA ASN A 185 37.80 3.80 15.81
C ASN A 185 37.89 3.19 17.21
N LEU A 186 36.79 2.62 17.73
CA LEU A 186 36.78 1.95 19.04
C LEU A 186 37.60 0.65 19.03
N ILE A 187 37.55 -0.11 17.93
CA ILE A 187 38.38 -1.31 17.75
C ILE A 187 39.87 -0.94 17.76
N LYS A 188 40.27 0.13 17.07
CA LYS A 188 41.66 0.64 17.09
C LYS A 188 42.12 1.06 18.48
N GLN A 189 41.19 1.49 19.33
CA GLN A 189 41.46 1.86 20.74
C GLN A 189 41.47 0.64 21.68
N ASN A 190 41.33 -0.59 21.16
CA ASN A 190 41.24 -1.83 21.94
C ASN A 190 40.10 -1.80 23.00
N VAL A 191 39.00 -1.13 22.68
CA VAL A 191 37.81 -1.13 23.53
C VAL A 191 37.19 -2.52 23.57
N SER A 192 36.70 -2.94 24.75
CA SER A 192 36.10 -4.26 24.91
C SER A 192 34.85 -4.42 24.03
N LEU A 193 34.54 -5.65 23.62
CA LEU A 193 33.39 -5.93 22.75
C LEU A 193 32.06 -5.43 23.35
N GLY A 194 31.86 -5.61 24.66
CA GLY A 194 30.65 -5.16 25.34
C GLY A 194 30.50 -3.64 25.35
N GLU A 195 31.60 -2.90 25.55
CA GLU A 195 31.62 -1.44 25.49
C GLU A 195 31.42 -0.94 24.06
N LEU A 196 32.03 -1.59 23.06
CA LEU A 196 31.83 -1.31 21.64
C LEU A 196 30.34 -1.39 21.27
N VAL A 197 29.71 -2.52 21.60
CA VAL A 197 28.29 -2.78 21.28
C VAL A 197 27.38 -1.78 21.98
N SER A 198 27.63 -1.50 23.27
CA SER A 198 26.86 -0.52 24.05
C SER A 198 26.99 0.89 23.50
N ALA A 199 28.21 1.31 23.12
CA ALA A 199 28.48 2.63 22.57
C ALA A 199 27.82 2.81 21.18
N VAL A 200 27.88 1.79 20.33
CA VAL A 200 27.21 1.80 19.02
C VAL A 200 25.69 1.86 19.18
N ASP A 201 25.08 1.00 20.00
CA ASP A 201 23.62 0.96 20.19
C ASP A 201 23.08 2.29 20.77
N LYS A 202 23.87 2.96 21.61
CA LYS A 202 23.52 4.26 22.18
C LYS A 202 23.52 5.39 21.13
N LEU A 203 24.49 5.41 20.22
CA LEU A 203 24.65 6.48 19.23
C LEU A 203 23.88 6.22 17.93
N PHE A 204 23.78 4.96 17.53
CA PHE A 204 23.18 4.52 16.28
C PHE A 204 22.19 3.36 16.55
N PRO A 205 21.09 3.62 17.29
CA PRO A 205 20.14 2.57 17.66
C PRO A 205 19.50 1.99 16.40
N PHE A 206 19.77 0.72 16.14
CA PHE A 206 19.28 0.05 14.94
C PHE A 206 18.03 -0.78 15.27
N GLY A 207 16.86 -0.20 15.02
CA GLY A 207 15.56 -0.86 15.22
C GLY A 207 15.25 -1.91 14.15
N ILE A 208 15.94 -3.06 14.15
CA ILE A 208 15.59 -4.22 13.30
C ILE A 208 14.27 -4.84 13.78
N ASN A 209 14.03 -4.80 15.09
CA ASN A 209 12.94 -5.49 15.73
C ASN A 209 12.28 -4.57 16.78
N THR A 210 10.96 -4.46 16.76
CA THR A 210 10.19 -3.74 17.79
C THR A 210 10.32 -4.37 19.19
N PHE A 211 10.84 -5.59 19.29
CA PHE A 211 10.89 -6.36 20.54
C PHE A 211 12.29 -6.50 21.15
N ARG A 212 13.37 -6.18 20.42
CA ARG A 212 14.75 -6.32 20.92
C ARG A 212 15.65 -5.20 20.45
N ARG A 213 16.55 -4.74 21.32
CA ARG A 213 17.59 -3.75 20.98
C ARG A 213 18.69 -4.39 20.14
N TYR A 214 19.42 -3.57 19.39
CA TYR A 214 20.49 -4.06 18.52
C TYR A 214 21.63 -4.69 19.35
N SER A 215 21.94 -4.08 20.50
CA SER A 215 22.89 -4.62 21.47
C SER A 215 22.53 -6.02 21.97
N GLU A 216 21.25 -6.28 22.26
CA GLU A 216 20.76 -7.60 22.69
C GLU A 216 20.97 -8.67 21.62
N ILE A 217 20.86 -8.31 20.34
CA ILE A 217 21.08 -9.23 19.23
C ILE A 217 22.58 -9.49 19.05
N LEU A 218 23.40 -8.44 19.06
CA LEU A 218 24.84 -8.56 18.85
C LEU A 218 25.51 -9.36 19.98
N ASN A 219 25.05 -9.21 21.22
CA ASN A 219 25.58 -9.97 22.36
C ASN A 219 25.33 -11.49 22.29
N LEU A 220 24.46 -11.97 21.38
CA LEU A 220 24.27 -13.40 21.12
C LEU A 220 25.31 -13.98 20.14
N GLY A 221 26.02 -13.11 19.42
CA GLY A 221 27.01 -13.49 18.43
C GLY A 221 28.40 -13.71 19.01
N THR A 222 29.26 -14.36 18.22
CA THR A 222 30.70 -14.40 18.50
C THR A 222 31.35 -13.05 18.22
N GLU A 223 32.49 -12.77 18.85
CA GLU A 223 33.25 -11.53 18.63
C GLU A 223 33.53 -11.26 17.14
N LYS A 224 33.95 -12.28 16.39
CA LYS A 224 34.18 -12.18 14.95
C LYS A 224 32.94 -11.76 14.18
N GLN A 225 31.77 -12.31 14.54
CA GLN A 225 30.51 -11.95 13.90
C GLN A 225 30.12 -10.52 14.22
N VAL A 226 30.22 -10.09 15.49
CA VAL A 226 29.87 -8.73 15.91
C VAL A 226 30.77 -7.69 15.24
N ILE A 227 32.09 -7.90 15.24
CA ILE A 227 33.04 -7.01 14.58
C ILE A 227 32.71 -6.91 13.08
N TRP A 228 32.45 -8.05 12.42
CA TRP A 228 32.08 -8.04 11.01
C TRP A 228 30.77 -7.27 10.77
N GLU A 229 29.73 -7.51 11.57
CA GLU A 229 28.43 -6.85 11.46
C GLU A 229 28.50 -5.32 11.61
N LEU A 230 29.31 -4.85 12.56
CA LEU A 230 29.51 -3.43 12.85
C LEU A 230 30.41 -2.71 11.85
N THR A 231 31.27 -3.44 11.13
CA THR A 231 32.22 -2.87 10.18
C THR A 231 31.82 -3.16 8.72
N VAL A 232 32.10 -4.37 8.25
CA VAL A 232 31.86 -4.83 6.88
C VAL A 232 30.36 -4.96 6.60
N GLY A 233 29.62 -5.63 7.47
CA GLY A 233 28.18 -5.87 7.33
C GLY A 233 27.38 -4.58 7.23
N SER A 234 27.76 -3.55 7.99
CA SER A 234 27.11 -2.23 7.94
C SER A 234 27.25 -1.56 6.57
N VAL A 235 28.46 -1.58 6.00
CA VAL A 235 28.68 -1.07 4.63
C VAL A 235 27.94 -1.90 3.61
N ARG A 236 28.03 -3.24 3.68
CA ARG A 236 27.37 -4.12 2.72
C ARG A 236 25.86 -3.94 2.73
N ARG A 237 25.21 -3.80 3.90
CA ARG A 237 23.78 -3.45 3.97
C ARG A 237 23.48 -2.12 3.30
N ALA A 238 24.29 -1.09 3.56
CA ALA A 238 24.11 0.21 2.93
C ALA A 238 24.21 0.12 1.41
N THR A 239 25.23 -0.56 0.88
CA THR A 239 25.53 -0.60 -0.56
C THR A 239 24.70 -1.62 -1.33
N GLU A 240 24.42 -2.79 -0.75
CA GLU A 240 23.78 -3.91 -1.45
C GLU A 240 22.26 -3.97 -1.23
N ILE A 241 21.74 -3.34 -0.16
CA ILE A 241 20.31 -3.36 0.16
C ILE A 241 19.72 -1.95 0.04
N TRP A 242 20.25 -0.98 0.78
CA TRP A 242 19.60 0.33 0.92
C TRP A 242 19.82 1.26 -0.26
N VAL A 243 21.02 1.29 -0.85
CA VAL A 243 21.30 2.10 -2.04
C VAL A 243 20.45 1.65 -3.25
N PRO A 244 20.37 0.35 -3.61
CA PRO A 244 19.50 -0.10 -4.70
C PRO A 244 18.03 0.21 -4.45
N ALA A 245 17.54 0.00 -3.22
CA ALA A 245 16.17 0.34 -2.85
C ALA A 245 15.87 1.84 -2.99
N ARG A 246 16.83 2.69 -2.60
CA ARG A 246 16.74 4.15 -2.77
C ARG A 246 16.73 4.55 -4.23
N GLU A 247 17.56 3.93 -5.07
CA GLU A 247 17.62 4.20 -6.51
C GLU A 247 16.32 3.82 -7.22
N ALA A 248 15.77 2.65 -6.90
CA ALA A 248 14.46 2.22 -7.40
C ALA A 248 13.38 3.24 -7.03
N LEU A 249 13.34 3.66 -5.76
CA LEU A 249 12.37 4.63 -5.27
C LEU A 249 12.56 6.04 -5.88
N ALA A 250 13.79 6.43 -6.20
CA ALA A 250 14.10 7.68 -6.89
C ALA A 250 13.62 7.65 -8.36
N LEU A 251 13.73 6.49 -9.02
CA LEU A 251 13.16 6.29 -10.35
C LEU A 251 11.63 6.37 -10.30
N GLU A 252 10.99 5.73 -9.31
CA GLU A 252 9.55 5.87 -9.08
C GLU A 252 9.14 7.33 -8.88
N LEU A 253 9.88 8.10 -8.07
CA LEU A 253 9.63 9.53 -7.87
C LEU A 253 9.65 10.30 -9.19
N LYS A 254 10.64 10.04 -10.04
CA LYS A 254 10.75 10.66 -11.36
C LYS A 254 9.53 10.33 -12.22
N ASN A 255 9.07 9.07 -12.20
CA ASN A 255 7.88 8.65 -12.93
C ASN A 255 6.62 9.35 -12.40
N LEU A 256 6.47 9.48 -11.07
CA LEU A 256 5.35 10.21 -10.45
C LEU A 256 5.35 11.69 -10.82
N GLN A 257 6.52 12.33 -10.82
CA GLN A 257 6.66 13.73 -11.24
C GLN A 257 6.31 13.92 -12.72
N ALA A 258 6.61 12.94 -13.57
CA ALA A 258 6.23 12.99 -14.98
C ALA A 258 4.71 12.86 -15.20
N LEU A 259 3.99 12.16 -14.30
CA LEU A 259 2.53 12.06 -14.35
C LEU A 259 1.83 13.38 -13.97
N ARG A 260 2.50 14.25 -13.21
CA ARG A 260 1.96 15.55 -12.81
C ARG A 260 1.73 16.43 -14.05
N GLY A 261 0.47 16.82 -14.28
CA GLY A 261 0.09 17.67 -15.41
C GLY A 261 -0.13 16.92 -16.74
N GLN A 262 -0.16 15.58 -16.73
CA GLN A 262 -0.69 14.77 -17.84
C GLN A 262 -2.21 14.51 -17.73
N THR A 263 -2.82 15.05 -16.68
CA THR A 263 -4.19 14.87 -16.19
C THR A 263 -5.13 15.98 -16.65
#